data_AF-A0A431Q861-F1
#
_entry.id   AF-A0A431Q861-F1
#
_cell.length_a   1.000
_cell.length_b   1.000
_cell.length_c   1.000
_cell.angle_alpha   90.00
_cell.angle_beta   90.00
_cell.angle_gamma   90.00
#
_symmetry.space_group_name_H-M   'P 1'
#
loop_
_entity.id
_entity.type
_entity.pdbx_description
1 polymer ?
#
loop_
_entity_poly.entity_id
_entity_poly.type
_entity_poly.pdbx_seq_one_letter_code
_entity_poly.pdbx_strand_id
1 'polypeptide(L)' 'MTMPRMEVITSVERRRRWSREEKERLIAALLEPGVSVSEAARTAGIHVS' A
#
# COMPACT_ATOMS: atom_id res chain seq x y z
N MET A 1 5.85 28.32 16.98
CA MET A 1 5.20 27.59 15.86
C MET A 1 6.25 26.70 15.21
N THR A 2 6.31 25.42 15.56
CA THR A 2 7.28 24.46 14.99
C THR A 2 6.72 23.90 13.69
N MET A 3 7.41 24.11 12.57
CA MET A 3 7.01 23.53 11.28
C MET A 3 7.42 22.04 11.24
N PRO A 4 6.52 21.14 10.81
CA PRO A 4 6.88 19.74 10.61
C PRO A 4 7.98 19.63 9.54
N ARG A 5 8.99 18.81 9.81
CA ARG A 5 10.10 18.55 8.90
C ARG A 5 9.58 17.76 7.69
N MET A 6 9.69 18.33 6.48
CA MET A 6 9.41 17.62 5.24
C MET A 6 10.67 16.88 4.79
N GLU A 7 10.58 15.56 4.63
CA GLU A 7 11.65 14.73 4.09
C GLU A 7 11.35 14.43 2.62
N VAL A 8 12.27 14.81 1.73
CA VAL A 8 12.19 14.53 0.30
C VAL A 8 13.03 13.28 0.02
N ILE A 9 12.37 12.19 -0.37
CA ILE A 9 13.05 10.95 -0.80
C ILE A 9 13.60 11.18 -2.21
N THR A 10 14.90 11.47 -2.33
CA THR A 10 15.58 11.72 -3.62
C THR A 10 16.12 10.45 -4.28
N SER A 11 15.94 9.29 -3.66
CA SER A 11 16.34 8.00 -4.22
C SER A 11 15.38 7.56 -5.32
N VAL A 12 15.89 6.84 -6.33
CA VAL A 12 15.04 6.08 -7.26
C VAL A 12 14.52 4.84 -6.52
N GLU A 13 13.65 5.04 -5.53
CA GLU A 13 12.76 3.95 -5.14
C GLU A 13 11.85 3.71 -6.35
N ARG A 14 12.07 2.59 -7.06
CA ARG A 14 11.12 2.16 -8.08
C ARG A 14 9.79 1.98 -7.37
N ARG A 15 8.86 2.91 -7.60
CA ARG A 15 7.45 2.73 -7.26
C ARG A 15 7.12 1.28 -7.60
N ARG A 16 6.70 0.52 -6.59
CA ARG A 16 6.34 -0.89 -6.78
C ARG A 16 5.40 -0.95 -7.98
N ARG A 17 5.88 -1.55 -9.07
CA ARG A 17 5.05 -1.75 -10.25
C ARG A 17 4.20 -2.96 -9.96
N TRP A 18 2.92 -2.72 -9.77
CA TRP A 18 1.94 -3.78 -9.65
C TRP A 18 1.55 -4.23 -11.05
N SER A 19 1.79 -5.48 -11.37
CA SER A 19 1.18 -6.12 -12.52
C SER A 19 -0.34 -6.10 -12.36
N ARG A 20 -1.06 -6.24 -13.47
CA ARG A 20 -2.52 -6.35 -13.45
C ARG A 20 -2.97 -7.54 -12.59
N GLU A 21 -2.29 -8.67 -12.75
CA GLU A 21 -2.56 -9.91 -12.00
C GLU A 21 -2.34 -9.73 -10.49
N GLU A 22 -1.28 -9.01 -10.07
CA GLU A 22 -1.05 -8.72 -8.66
C GLU A 22 -2.16 -7.85 -8.06
N LYS A 23 -2.69 -6.89 -8.84
CA LYS A 23 -3.85 -6.10 -8.41
C LYS A 23 -5.11 -6.94 -8.34
N GLU A 24 -5.36 -7.79 -9.32
CA GLU A 24 -6.54 -8.66 -9.35
C GLU A 24 -6.54 -9.63 -8.16
N ARG A 25 -5.39 -10.21 -7.80
CA ARG A 25 -5.25 -11.01 -6.58
C ARG A 25 -5.58 -10.23 -5.31
N LEU A 26 -5.09 -9.00 -5.20
CA LEU A 26 -5.37 -8.14 -4.06
C LEU A 26 -6.87 -7.81 -3.96
N ILE A 27 -7.50 -7.48 -5.10
CA ILE A 27 -8.93 -7.17 -5.17
C ILE A 27 -9.76 -8.40 -4.80
N ALA A 28 -9.44 -9.59 -5.32
CA ALA A 28 -10.14 -10.82 -4.98
C ALA A 28 -10.10 -11.09 -3.47
N ALA A 29 -8.93 -10.94 -2.84
CA ALA A 29 -8.79 -11.10 -1.39
C ALA A 29 -9.63 -10.07 -0.59
N LEU A 30 -9.80 -8.86 -1.12
CA LEU A 30 -10.61 -7.80 -0.50
C LEU A 30 -12.12 -8.00 -0.65
N LEU A 31 -12.55 -8.84 -1.59
CA LEU A 31 -13.98 -9.13 -1.81
C LEU A 31 -14.51 -10.23 -0.91
N GLU A 32 -13.63 -10.97 -0.22
CA GLU A 32 -14.05 -11.98 0.74
C GLU A 32 -14.80 -11.34 1.92
N PRO A 33 -15.97 -11.89 2.32
CA PRO A 33 -16.77 -11.34 3.41
C PRO A 33 -15.98 -11.22 4.72
N GLY A 34 -16.06 -10.06 5.37
CA GLY A 34 -15.41 -9.82 6.66
C GLY A 34 -13.94 -9.40 6.57
N VAL A 35 -13.36 -9.30 5.37
CA VAL A 35 -11.99 -8.81 5.20
C VAL A 35 -11.92 -7.29 5.40
N SER A 36 -11.01 -6.86 6.27
CA SER A 36 -10.68 -5.45 6.43
C SER A 36 -9.63 -5.01 5.40
N VAL A 37 -9.89 -3.91 4.69
CA VAL A 37 -8.96 -3.34 3.70
C VAL A 37 -7.59 -3.02 4.33
N SER A 38 -7.61 -2.49 5.56
CA SER A 38 -6.37 -2.15 6.27
C SER A 38 -5.58 -3.39 6.69
N GLU A 39 -6.27 -4.48 7.02
CA GLU A 39 -5.64 -5.74 7.38
C GLU A 39 -5.02 -6.43 6.16
N ALA A 40 -5.77 -6.51 5.06
CA ALA A 40 -5.28 -7.03 3.80
C ALA A 40 -4.07 -6.22 3.26
N ALA A 41 -4.10 -4.89 3.40
CA ALA A 41 -2.97 -4.03 3.04
C ALA A 41 -1.72 -4.33 3.88
N ARG A 42 -1.86 -4.50 5.21
CA ARG A 42 -0.73 -4.89 6.09
C ARG A 42 -0.14 -6.24 5.67
N THR A 43 -0.98 -7.24 5.40
CA THR A 43 -0.54 -8.56 4.93
C THR A 43 0.18 -8.49 3.59
N ALA A 44 -0.21 -7.56 2.71
CA ALA A 44 0.44 -7.33 1.41
C ALA A 44 1.72 -6.46 1.49
N GLY A 45 2.11 -6.00 2.68
CA GLY A 45 3.23 -5.07 2.88
C GLY A 45 2.96 -3.69 2.30
N ILE A 46 1.68 -3.29 2.22
CA ILE A 46 1.24 -1.98 1.77
C ILE A 46 1.09 -1.10 3.01
N HIS A 47 1.72 0.07 2.98
CA HIS A 47 1.63 1.04 4.05
C HIS A 47 0.18 1.53 4.24
N VAL A 48 -0.29 1.48 5.48
CA VAL A 48 -1.62 1.95 5.90
C VAL A 48 -1.42 3.16 6.81
N SER A 49 -1.66 4.36 6.29
CA SER A 49 -1.54 5.62 7.03
C SER A 49 -2.35 6.71 6.38
#